data_AF-A5CKD4-F1
#
_entry.id   AF-A5CKD4-F1
#
_cell.length_a   1.000
_cell.length_b   1.000
_cell.length_c   1.000
_cell.angle_alpha   90.00
_cell.angle_beta   90.00
_cell.angle_gamma   90.00
#
_symmetry.space_group_name_H-M   'P 1'
#
loop_
_entity.id
_entity.type
_entity.pdbx_description
1 polymer ?
#
loop_
_entity_poly.entity_id
_entity_poly.type
_entity_poly.pdbx_seq_one_letter_code
_entity_poly.pdbx_strand_id
1 'polypeptide(L)'
;RNKLVEDVVGTLAFMPLIYPYEPWRFKHDRHHAKTNMLIEDTAWQPVWQKEIESSPFLRKAIIFGYGPIRPWMSIAHWLIWHFDLKKFRPNEVPRVKISLACVFAFMAIGWPLIILKSGLAGWFKFWFMPWMVYHFWM
;
A
#
# COMPACT_ATOMS: atom_id res chain seq x y z
N ARG A 1 -14.29 -13.55 -19.63
CA ARG A 1 -13.92 -13.41 -18.20
C ARG A 1 -14.91 -12.47 -17.53
N ASN A 2 -15.39 -12.78 -16.31
CA ASN A 2 -16.39 -11.96 -15.62
C ASN A 2 -15.70 -10.95 -14.69
N LYS A 3 -15.74 -9.66 -15.07
CA LYS A 3 -15.05 -8.59 -14.35
C LYS A 3 -15.60 -8.33 -12.94
N LEU A 4 -16.90 -8.47 -12.74
CA LEU A 4 -17.50 -8.28 -11.42
C LEU A 4 -16.99 -9.33 -10.43
N VAL A 5 -16.87 -10.58 -10.88
CA VAL A 5 -16.33 -11.66 -10.03
C VAL A 5 -14.87 -11.40 -9.68
N GLU A 6 -14.05 -10.99 -10.64
CA GLU A 6 -12.65 -10.58 -10.38
C GLU A 6 -12.57 -9.45 -9.34
N ASP A 7 -13.40 -8.41 -9.49
CA ASP A 7 -13.41 -7.25 -8.60
C ASP A 7 -13.85 -7.62 -7.16
N VAL A 8 -14.85 -8.49 -7.02
CA VAL A 8 -15.34 -8.98 -5.71
C VAL A 8 -14.29 -9.86 -5.03
N VAL A 9 -13.75 -10.85 -5.75
CA VAL A 9 -12.73 -11.77 -5.21
C VAL A 9 -11.47 -10.99 -4.82
N GLY A 10 -11.03 -10.07 -5.68
CA GLY A 10 -9.90 -9.19 -5.40
C GLY A 10 -10.12 -8.37 -4.14
N THR A 11 -11.25 -7.69 -4.02
CA THR A 11 -11.59 -6.87 -2.85
C THR A 11 -11.61 -7.68 -1.55
N LEU A 12 -12.22 -8.86 -1.55
CA LEU A 12 -12.30 -9.73 -0.37
C LEU A 12 -10.94 -10.30 0.05
N ALA A 13 -10.09 -10.66 -0.92
CA ALA A 13 -8.75 -11.17 -0.63
C ALA A 13 -7.80 -10.09 -0.10
N PHE A 14 -7.98 -8.85 -0.56
CA PHE A 14 -7.10 -7.73 -0.26
C PHE A 14 -7.51 -6.93 0.99
N MET A 15 -8.81 -6.91 1.35
CA MET A 15 -9.27 -6.16 2.52
C MET A 15 -8.56 -6.52 3.85
N PRO A 16 -8.22 -7.79 4.17
CA PRO A 16 -7.56 -8.13 5.44
C PRO A 16 -6.09 -7.70 5.44
N LEU A 17 -5.50 -7.53 4.25
CA LEU A 17 -4.13 -7.06 4.04
C LEU A 17 -4.04 -5.54 4.17
N ILE A 18 -5.16 -4.83 4.33
CA ILE A 18 -5.24 -3.37 4.30
C ILE A 18 -4.63 -2.81 2.98
N TYR A 19 -4.51 -3.61 1.94
CA TYR A 19 -4.19 -3.12 0.60
C TYR A 19 -5.50 -2.92 -0.13
N PRO A 20 -5.94 -1.69 -0.45
CA PRO A 20 -7.17 -1.52 -1.21
C PRO A 20 -6.97 -2.06 -2.64
N TYR A 21 -7.80 -3.03 -3.04
CA TYR A 21 -7.64 -3.80 -4.27
C TYR A 21 -7.54 -2.93 -5.54
N GLU A 22 -8.49 -2.02 -5.74
CA GLU A 22 -8.52 -1.18 -6.95
C GLU A 22 -7.30 -0.23 -7.03
N PRO A 23 -6.90 0.48 -5.96
CA PRO A 23 -5.62 1.18 -5.91
C PRO A 23 -4.40 0.34 -6.29
N TRP A 24 -4.28 -0.85 -5.73
CA TRP A 24 -3.17 -1.76 -6.03
C TRP A 24 -3.21 -2.17 -7.50
N ARG A 25 -4.38 -2.59 -8.00
CA ARG A 25 -4.57 -3.04 -9.39
C ARG A 25 -4.23 -1.96 -10.39
N PHE A 26 -4.75 -0.74 -10.24
CA PHE A 26 -4.48 0.35 -11.18
C PHE A 26 -2.99 0.73 -11.23
N LYS A 27 -2.31 0.71 -10.08
CA LYS A 27 -0.88 1.01 -10.03
C LYS A 27 -0.04 -0.13 -10.57
N HIS A 28 -0.38 -1.37 -10.23
CA HIS A 28 0.28 -2.54 -10.77
C HIS A 28 0.13 -2.61 -12.30
N ASP A 29 -1.06 -2.33 -12.84
CA ASP A 29 -1.29 -2.22 -14.29
C ASP A 29 -0.42 -1.11 -14.91
N ARG A 30 -0.31 0.06 -14.25
CA ARG A 30 0.57 1.16 -14.70
C ARG A 30 2.04 0.78 -14.66
N HIS A 31 2.48 0.09 -13.61
CA HIS A 31 3.84 -0.42 -13.47
C HIS A 31 4.17 -1.38 -14.60
N HIS A 32 3.31 -2.36 -14.91
CA HIS A 32 3.51 -3.27 -16.05
C HIS A 32 3.55 -2.54 -17.40
N ALA A 33 2.76 -1.49 -17.56
CA ALA A 33 2.76 -0.70 -18.80
C ALA A 33 3.97 0.25 -18.94
N LYS A 34 4.68 0.55 -17.85
CA LYS A 34 5.71 1.60 -17.78
C LYS A 34 6.93 1.19 -16.95
N THR A 35 7.19 -0.11 -16.87
CA THR A 35 8.23 -0.64 -16.00
C THR A 35 9.56 0.04 -16.29
N ASN A 36 10.24 0.50 -15.24
CA ASN A 36 11.54 1.19 -15.31
C ASN A 36 11.53 2.56 -16.02
N MET A 37 10.35 3.11 -16.35
CA MET A 37 10.26 4.50 -16.82
C MET A 37 10.25 5.43 -15.60
N LEU A 38 11.28 6.26 -15.48
CA LEU A 38 11.36 7.27 -14.43
C LEU A 38 10.13 8.20 -14.50
N ILE A 39 9.57 8.58 -13.36
CA ILE A 39 8.34 9.40 -13.21
C ILE A 39 7.05 8.63 -13.55
N GLU A 40 7.04 7.86 -14.64
CA GLU A 40 5.83 7.18 -15.14
C GLU A 40 5.50 5.89 -14.39
N ASP A 41 6.52 5.18 -13.91
CA ASP A 41 6.37 4.01 -13.05
C ASP A 41 5.89 4.41 -11.65
N THR A 42 5.00 3.63 -11.07
CA THR A 42 4.46 3.83 -9.72
C THR A 42 5.26 3.09 -8.64
N ALA A 43 6.27 2.31 -9.02
CA ALA A 43 7.19 1.65 -8.10
C ALA A 43 8.15 2.65 -7.40
N TRP A 44 9.04 2.11 -6.56
CA TRP A 44 10.11 2.90 -5.95
C TRP A 44 11.02 3.53 -7.01
N GLN A 45 11.19 4.85 -6.92
CA GLN A 45 12.06 5.61 -7.82
C GLN A 45 13.36 5.98 -7.11
N PRO A 46 14.48 6.09 -7.85
CA PRO A 46 15.70 6.67 -7.32
C PRO A 46 15.47 8.14 -6.95
N VAL A 47 16.12 8.58 -5.88
CA VAL A 47 16.10 9.99 -5.47
C VAL A 47 16.95 10.81 -6.44
N TRP A 48 16.48 11.99 -6.83
CA TRP A 48 17.17 12.82 -7.80
C TRP A 48 18.47 13.40 -7.22
N GLN A 49 19.48 13.58 -8.07
CA GLN A 49 20.75 14.18 -7.65
C GLN A 49 20.55 15.54 -6.96
N LYS A 50 19.70 16.41 -7.53
CA LYS A 50 19.36 17.71 -6.95
C LYS A 50 18.79 17.63 -5.53
N GLU A 51 18.06 16.56 -5.19
CA GLU A 51 17.47 16.37 -3.87
C GLU A 51 18.54 15.90 -2.88
N ILE A 52 19.40 14.99 -3.31
CA ILE A 52 20.56 14.50 -2.54
C ILE A 52 21.56 15.62 -2.25
N GLU A 53 21.82 16.49 -3.22
CA GLU A 53 22.81 17.56 -3.11
C GLU A 53 22.29 18.83 -2.43
N SER A 54 20.97 18.94 -2.24
CA SER A 54 20.34 20.13 -1.65
C SER A 54 20.77 20.43 -0.20
N SER A 55 21.10 19.40 0.59
CA SER A 55 21.53 19.56 1.98
C SER A 55 22.30 18.33 2.50
N PRO A 56 23.42 18.51 3.21
CA PRO A 56 24.13 17.42 3.88
C PRO A 56 23.27 16.64 4.88
N PHE A 57 22.34 17.32 5.55
CA PHE A 57 21.41 16.67 6.48
C PHE A 57 20.40 15.82 5.73
N LEU A 58 19.77 16.38 4.69
CA LEU A 58 18.78 15.66 3.89
C LEU A 58 19.41 14.45 3.19
N ARG A 59 20.66 14.58 2.69
CA ARG A 59 21.44 13.47 2.15
C ARG A 59 21.56 12.31 3.13
N LYS A 60 21.95 12.59 4.37
CA LYS A 60 22.06 11.55 5.42
C LYS A 60 20.71 10.92 5.72
N ALA A 61 19.65 11.72 5.80
CA ALA A 61 18.29 11.22 6.04
C ALA A 61 17.79 10.31 4.90
N ILE A 62 18.04 10.69 3.64
CA ILE A 62 17.71 9.88 2.46
C ILE A 62 18.49 8.56 2.48
N ILE A 63 19.81 8.60 2.71
CA ILE A 63 20.65 7.38 2.76
C ILE A 63 20.18 6.45 3.88
N PHE A 64 19.86 6.99 5.05
CA PHE A 64 19.34 6.18 6.16
C PHE A 64 17.96 5.60 5.83
N GLY A 65 17.06 6.41 5.27
CA GLY A 65 15.71 6.02 4.85
C GLY A 65 15.68 4.94 3.78
N TYR A 66 16.52 5.06 2.75
CA TYR A 66 16.62 4.09 1.65
C TYR A 66 17.58 2.92 1.95
N GLY A 67 18.29 2.96 3.09
CA GLY A 67 19.16 1.89 3.57
C GLY A 67 18.51 1.06 4.69
N PRO A 68 19.01 1.14 5.94
CA PRO A 68 18.66 0.22 7.03
C PRO A 68 17.18 0.22 7.43
N ILE A 69 16.47 1.33 7.25
CA ILE A 69 15.05 1.43 7.62
C ILE A 69 14.11 1.41 6.41
N ARG A 70 14.61 1.03 5.23
CA ARG A 70 13.81 0.96 4.00
C ARG A 70 12.53 0.12 4.12
N PRO A 71 12.51 -1.03 4.85
CA PRO A 71 11.27 -1.77 5.06
C PRO A 71 10.19 -0.88 5.71
N TRP A 72 10.54 -0.10 6.73
CA TRP A 72 9.59 0.82 7.37
C TRP A 72 9.11 1.94 6.45
N MET A 73 10.00 2.41 5.56
CA MET A 73 9.61 3.38 4.52
C MET A 73 8.63 2.80 3.50
N SER A 74 8.54 1.47 3.34
CA SER A 74 7.52 0.84 2.49
C SER A 74 6.11 0.99 3.05
N ILE A 75 5.94 1.11 4.35
CA ILE A 75 4.64 1.43 4.97
C ILE A 75 4.24 2.86 4.59
N ALA A 76 5.14 3.83 4.71
CA ALA A 76 4.86 5.20 4.26
C ALA A 76 4.54 5.27 2.76
N HIS A 77 5.33 4.57 1.93
CA HIS A 77 5.09 4.48 0.49
C HIS A 77 3.70 3.89 0.19
N TRP A 78 3.37 2.76 0.80
CA TRP A 78 2.06 2.13 0.67
C TRP A 78 0.91 3.10 0.99
N LEU A 79 0.98 3.78 2.14
CA LEU A 79 -0.04 4.73 2.56
C LEU A 79 -0.20 5.88 1.55
N ILE A 80 0.91 6.50 1.16
CA ILE A 80 0.94 7.63 0.21
C ILE A 80 0.37 7.22 -1.14
N TRP A 81 0.70 6.03 -1.63
CA TRP A 81 0.31 5.61 -2.97
C TRP A 81 -1.09 5.02 -3.02
N HIS A 82 -1.52 4.26 -2.02
CA HIS A 82 -2.77 3.49 -2.10
C HIS A 82 -3.97 4.22 -1.49
N PHE A 83 -3.75 5.23 -0.64
CA PHE A 83 -4.84 5.94 0.08
C PHE A 83 -5.04 7.39 -0.38
N ASP A 84 -4.10 7.96 -1.15
CA ASP A 84 -4.26 9.31 -1.69
C ASP A 84 -5.08 9.31 -2.99
N LEU A 85 -6.34 9.77 -2.89
CA LEU A 85 -7.26 9.89 -4.03
C LEU A 85 -6.72 10.78 -5.16
N LYS A 86 -5.82 11.73 -4.86
CA LYS A 86 -5.24 12.62 -5.86
C LYS A 86 -4.30 11.90 -6.83
N LYS A 87 -3.89 10.67 -6.51
CA LYS A 87 -3.01 9.84 -7.35
C LYS A 87 -3.75 8.92 -8.33
N PHE A 88 -5.06 9.10 -8.47
CA PHE A 88 -5.92 8.32 -9.35
C PHE A 88 -6.63 9.21 -10.35
N ARG A 89 -6.92 8.66 -11.53
CA ARG A 89 -7.67 9.37 -12.57
C ARG A 89 -9.12 9.60 -12.11
N PRO A 90 -9.80 10.68 -12.54
CA PRO A 90 -11.17 10.96 -12.10
C PRO A 90 -12.16 9.80 -12.30
N ASN A 91 -11.98 9.01 -13.36
CA ASN A 91 -12.81 7.84 -13.65
C ASN A 91 -12.48 6.59 -12.79
N GLU A 92 -11.32 6.54 -12.13
CA GLU A 92 -10.91 5.46 -11.23
C GLU A 92 -11.38 5.70 -9.79
N VAL A 93 -11.52 6.97 -9.39
CA VAL A 93 -11.83 7.39 -8.01
C VAL A 93 -13.06 6.68 -7.42
N PRO A 94 -14.20 6.49 -8.14
CA PRO A 94 -15.34 5.78 -7.59
C PRO A 94 -15.00 4.35 -7.14
N ARG A 95 -14.22 3.61 -7.94
CA ARG A 95 -13.78 2.25 -7.62
C ARG A 95 -12.78 2.23 -6.47
N VAL A 96 -11.86 3.18 -6.45
CA VAL A 96 -10.90 3.35 -5.34
C VAL A 96 -11.64 3.57 -4.01
N LYS A 97 -12.66 4.41 -3.99
CA LYS A 97 -13.46 4.67 -2.78
C LYS A 97 -14.14 3.40 -2.27
N ILE A 98 -14.63 2.53 -3.15
CA ILE A 98 -15.23 1.24 -2.75
C ILE A 98 -14.19 0.36 -2.07
N SER A 99 -13.02 0.15 -2.69
CA SER A 99 -11.96 -0.66 -2.06
C SER A 99 -11.46 -0.09 -0.73
N LEU A 100 -11.33 1.24 -0.62
CA LEU A 100 -10.98 1.89 0.63
C LEU A 100 -12.05 1.69 1.71
N ALA A 101 -13.33 1.83 1.35
CA ALA A 101 -14.44 1.56 2.26
C ALA A 101 -14.42 0.11 2.77
N CYS A 102 -14.12 -0.86 1.91
CA CYS A 102 -13.99 -2.27 2.32
C CYS A 102 -12.82 -2.50 3.29
N VAL A 103 -11.66 -1.88 3.05
CA VAL A 103 -10.52 -1.92 3.98
C VAL A 103 -10.89 -1.31 5.34
N PHE A 104 -11.49 -0.13 5.35
CA PHE A 104 -11.91 0.52 6.60
C PHE A 104 -13.02 -0.24 7.32
N ALA A 105 -13.93 -0.88 6.58
CA ALA A 105 -14.94 -1.76 7.16
C ALA A 105 -14.29 -2.99 7.82
N PHE A 106 -13.28 -3.60 7.19
CA PHE A 106 -12.51 -4.67 7.82
C PHE A 106 -11.78 -4.18 9.08
N MET A 107 -11.17 -3.00 9.06
CA MET A 107 -10.53 -2.45 10.27
C MET A 107 -11.55 -2.18 11.39
N ALA A 108 -12.73 -1.64 11.05
CA ALA A 108 -13.76 -1.29 12.02
C ALA A 108 -14.49 -2.53 12.61
N ILE A 109 -14.51 -3.65 11.89
CA ILE A 109 -15.25 -4.86 12.28
C ILE A 109 -14.30 -6.01 12.59
N GLY A 110 -13.42 -6.35 11.65
CA GLY A 110 -12.46 -7.46 11.74
C GLY A 110 -11.47 -7.30 12.89
N TRP A 111 -10.82 -6.14 13.06
CA TRP A 111 -9.88 -5.95 14.17
C TRP A 111 -10.55 -6.09 15.54
N PRO A 112 -11.69 -5.41 15.85
CA PRO A 112 -12.40 -5.63 17.10
C PRO A 112 -12.81 -7.08 17.30
N LEU A 113 -13.32 -7.77 16.28
CA LEU A 113 -13.69 -9.19 16.41
C LEU A 113 -12.50 -10.09 16.76
N ILE A 114 -11.35 -9.87 16.12
CA ILE A 114 -10.12 -10.61 16.45
C ILE A 114 -9.71 -10.33 17.90
N ILE A 115 -9.71 -9.06 18.32
CA ILE A 115 -9.37 -8.67 19.70
C ILE A 115 -10.37 -9.28 20.72
N LEU A 116 -11.67 -9.23 20.44
CA LEU A 116 -12.70 -9.79 21.31
C LEU A 116 -12.57 -11.31 21.45
N LYS A 117 -12.12 -12.02 20.41
CA LYS A 117 -11.99 -13.48 20.42
C LYS A 117 -10.65 -14.00 20.91
N SER A 118 -9.57 -13.22 20.77
CA SER A 118 -8.20 -13.69 20.99
C SER A 118 -7.31 -12.72 21.78
N GLY A 119 -7.86 -11.60 22.24
CA GLY A 119 -7.13 -10.53 22.93
C GLY A 119 -6.22 -9.75 21.99
N LEU A 120 -5.53 -8.75 22.55
CA LEU A 120 -4.53 -7.96 21.82
C LEU A 120 -3.36 -8.82 21.31
N ALA A 121 -2.95 -9.82 22.10
CA ALA A 121 -1.91 -10.77 21.70
C ALA A 121 -2.34 -11.58 20.46
N GLY A 122 -3.61 -11.98 20.38
CA GLY A 122 -4.16 -12.66 19.22
C GLY A 122 -4.27 -11.76 17.99
N TRP A 123 -4.67 -10.50 18.15
CA TRP A 123 -4.61 -9.51 17.06
C TRP A 123 -3.20 -9.34 16.51
N PHE A 124 -2.21 -9.24 17.41
CA PHE A 124 -0.82 -9.14 17.01
C PHE A 124 -0.35 -10.40 16.24
N LYS A 125 -0.63 -11.59 16.78
CA LYS A 125 -0.17 -12.86 16.21
C LYS A 125 -0.88 -13.24 14.92
N PHE A 126 -2.20 -13.05 14.85
CA PHE A 126 -3.04 -13.57 13.77
C PHE A 126 -3.32 -12.55 12.67
N TRP A 127 -3.13 -11.25 12.93
CA TRP A 127 -3.28 -10.22 11.90
C TRP A 127 -1.99 -9.43 11.69
N PHE A 128 -1.46 -8.76 12.72
CA PHE A 128 -0.36 -7.81 12.52
C PHE A 128 0.92 -8.48 12.02
N MET A 129 1.32 -9.60 12.60
CA MET A 129 2.53 -10.31 12.17
C MET A 129 2.43 -10.86 10.74
N PRO A 130 1.34 -11.57 10.34
CA PRO A 130 1.13 -11.94 8.94
C PRO A 130 1.10 -10.75 7.99
N TRP A 131 0.45 -9.64 8.39
CA TRP A 131 0.41 -8.42 7.61
C TRP A 131 1.80 -7.83 7.38
N MET A 132 2.62 -7.74 8.44
CA MET A 132 4.01 -7.26 8.36
C MET A 132 4.86 -8.11 7.41
N VAL A 133 4.75 -9.44 7.51
CA VAL A 133 5.48 -10.35 6.61
C VAL A 133 5.06 -10.13 5.16
N TYR A 134 3.77 -10.08 4.89
CA TYR A 134 3.25 -9.81 3.55
C TYR A 134 3.70 -8.44 3.02
N HIS A 135 3.59 -7.40 3.85
CA HIS A 135 3.89 -6.02 3.49
C HIS A 135 5.37 -5.80 3.15
N PHE A 136 6.29 -6.51 3.79
CA PHE A 136 7.72 -6.41 3.50
C PHE A 136 8.20 -7.38 2.42
N TRP A 137 7.39 -8.37 2.06
CA TRP A 137 7.70 -9.27 0.96
C TRP A 137 7.30 -8.69 -0.41
N MET A 138 6.18 -7.97 -0.48
CA MET A 138 5.68 -7.28 -1.67
C MET A 138 6.42 -5.98 -1.97
#